data_AF-A0A4Z0R1M9-F1
#
_entry.id   AF-A0A4Z0R1M9-F1
#
_cell.length_a   1.000
_cell.length_b   1.000
_cell.length_c   1.000
_cell.angle_alpha   90.00
_cell.angle_beta   90.00
_cell.angle_gamma   90.00
#
_symmetry.space_group_name_H-M   'P 1'
#
loop_
_entity.id
_entity.type
_entity.pdbx_description
1 polymer ?
#
loop_
_entity_poly.entity_id
_entity_poly.type
_entity_poly.pdbx_seq_one_letter_code
_entity_poly.pdbx_strand_id
1 'polypeptide(L)'
;MLLSLIAYLSILLFLGISVYKAYGFAKMPLHGRMELYPVPKEKGYEHGGSFYEEVAWWSKPHEVSHVREILEMLKEILFIKKLFENQRPFWWISYALHLGIYFIMAWTILLVIGAVFALNGIMVAASSSNILALLIYYFSILTGIIGLALVTLGSGALFLRRMFDNTLKKYTTPQEYFNLLLILAAAVTGILVWGSDLSFQPAREVTANLITFTPFAAGGLVTLHVIIVGVMLIYIPISKMSHYVGKYFTFHTVLWDNSPNLRGSAVEQKVKKATTYRPTTTWSAPHIKAPNAPKE
;
A
#
# COMPACT_ATOMS: atom_id res chain seq x y z
N MET A 1 -26.36 7.40 -13.57
CA MET A 1 -26.74 6.54 -12.41
C MET A 1 -25.89 5.28 -12.33
N LEU A 2 -25.80 4.46 -13.39
CA LEU A 2 -24.98 3.23 -13.40
C LEU A 2 -23.50 3.48 -13.05
N LEU A 3 -22.88 4.52 -13.62
CA LEU A 3 -21.47 4.83 -13.35
C LEU A 3 -21.21 5.24 -11.90
N SER A 4 -22.12 6.00 -11.29
CA SER A 4 -22.04 6.35 -9.87
C SER A 4 -22.11 5.07 -9.01
N LEU A 5 -23.01 4.13 -9.33
CA LEU A 5 -23.09 2.85 -8.62
C LEU A 5 -21.81 2.03 -8.74
N ILE A 6 -21.20 1.96 -9.94
CA ILE A 6 -19.92 1.29 -10.15
C ILE A 6 -18.82 1.94 -9.30
N ALA A 7 -18.76 3.27 -9.27
CA ALA A 7 -17.79 4.00 -8.46
C ALA A 7 -17.95 3.70 -6.97
N TYR A 8 -19.18 3.76 -6.44
CA TYR A 8 -19.46 3.44 -5.04
C TYR A 8 -19.11 1.99 -4.70
N LEU A 9 -19.54 1.04 -5.53
CA LEU A 9 -19.24 -0.37 -5.33
C LEU A 9 -17.72 -0.62 -5.32
N SER A 10 -16.99 0.03 -6.23
CA SER A 10 -15.54 -0.11 -6.33
C SER A 10 -14.82 0.42 -5.08
N ILE A 11 -15.25 1.58 -4.56
CA ILE A 11 -14.71 2.15 -3.32
C ILE A 11 -15.03 1.24 -2.13
N LEU A 12 -16.29 0.79 -2.00
CA LEU A 12 -16.72 -0.08 -0.91
C LEU A 12 -15.95 -1.41 -0.91
N LEU A 13 -15.80 -2.04 -2.08
CA LEU A 13 -15.03 -3.29 -2.21
C LEU A 13 -13.55 -3.07 -1.95
N PHE A 14 -12.96 -1.96 -2.44
CA PHE A 14 -11.58 -1.62 -2.13
C PHE A 14 -11.36 -1.57 -0.62
N LEU A 15 -12.16 -0.76 0.10
CA LEU A 15 -12.03 -0.61 1.54
C LEU A 15 -12.33 -1.91 2.29
N GLY A 16 -13.42 -2.59 1.96
CA GLY A 16 -13.86 -3.80 2.64
C GLY A 16 -12.86 -4.95 2.52
N ILE A 17 -12.34 -5.21 1.31
CA ILE A 17 -11.34 -6.26 1.09
C ILE A 17 -10.01 -5.91 1.76
N SER A 18 -9.64 -4.63 1.77
CA SER A 18 -8.41 -4.15 2.43
C SER A 18 -8.46 -4.36 3.94
N VAL A 19 -9.60 -4.01 4.58
CA VAL A 19 -9.83 -4.27 6.01
C VAL A 19 -9.83 -5.77 6.28
N TYR A 20 -10.50 -6.57 5.44
CA TYR A 20 -10.48 -8.02 5.57
C TYR A 20 -9.06 -8.60 5.50
N LYS A 21 -8.22 -8.13 4.56
CA LYS A 21 -6.80 -8.54 4.49
C LYS A 21 -6.01 -8.10 5.71
N ALA A 22 -6.17 -6.86 6.16
CA ALA A 22 -5.49 -6.36 7.35
C ALA A 22 -5.85 -7.19 8.60
N TYR A 23 -7.13 -7.52 8.77
CA TYR A 23 -7.60 -8.41 9.82
C TYR A 23 -7.02 -9.83 9.70
N GLY A 24 -6.97 -10.37 8.49
CA GLY A 24 -6.34 -11.67 8.22
C GLY A 24 -4.87 -11.69 8.62
N PHE A 25 -4.10 -10.67 8.24
CA PHE A 25 -2.70 -10.54 8.64
C PHE A 25 -2.53 -10.37 10.16
N ALA A 26 -3.37 -9.55 10.80
CA ALA A 26 -3.31 -9.33 12.25
C ALA A 26 -3.56 -10.60 13.07
N LYS A 27 -4.26 -11.59 12.49
CA LYS A 27 -4.55 -12.89 13.11
C LYS A 27 -3.54 -13.98 12.82
N MET A 28 -2.51 -13.71 12.02
CA MET A 28 -1.49 -14.69 11.70
C MET A 28 -0.72 -15.11 12.97
N PRO A 29 -0.23 -16.38 13.02
CA PRO A 29 0.57 -16.86 14.14
C PRO A 29 1.89 -16.10 14.26
N LEU A 30 2.57 -16.31 15.39
CA LEU A 30 3.90 -15.76 15.62
C LEU A 30 4.83 -16.12 14.45
N HIS A 31 5.59 -15.15 13.96
CA HIS A 31 6.52 -15.36 12.86
C HIS A 31 7.79 -16.09 13.32
N GLY A 32 8.42 -16.84 12.43
CA GLY A 32 9.71 -17.49 12.66
C GLY A 32 10.93 -16.63 12.34
N ARG A 33 10.84 -15.30 12.46
CA ARG A 33 11.99 -14.41 12.20
C ARG A 33 13.16 -14.78 13.12
N MET A 34 14.30 -15.14 12.53
CA MET A 34 15.57 -15.23 13.26
C MET A 34 16.04 -13.83 13.66
N GLU A 35 16.68 -13.68 14.82
CA GLU A 35 16.99 -12.37 15.41
C GLU A 35 17.99 -11.57 14.55
N LEU A 36 17.44 -10.76 13.65
CA LEU A 36 18.19 -9.91 12.73
C LEU A 36 18.31 -8.51 13.32
N TYR A 37 19.55 -8.08 13.54
CA TYR A 37 19.92 -6.75 13.99
C TYR A 37 20.64 -5.97 12.87
N PRO A 38 20.60 -4.63 12.87
CA PRO A 38 19.95 -3.77 13.85
C PRO A 38 18.43 -3.70 13.68
N VAL A 39 17.71 -3.60 14.79
CA VAL A 39 16.27 -3.31 14.80
C VAL A 39 16.06 -1.82 15.07
N PRO A 40 15.30 -1.08 14.23
CA PRO A 40 15.16 0.37 14.36
C PRO A 40 14.71 0.89 15.73
N LYS A 41 13.93 0.11 16.48
CA LYS A 41 13.36 0.54 17.76
C LYS A 41 14.30 0.35 18.95
N GLU A 42 15.41 -0.37 18.81
CA GLU A 42 16.33 -0.66 19.92
C GLU A 42 17.25 0.54 20.25
N LYS A 43 17.68 0.64 21.51
CA LYS A 43 18.67 1.63 21.99
C LYS A 43 20.08 1.03 22.06
N GLY A 44 21.11 1.88 21.92
CA GLY A 44 22.52 1.48 21.93
C GLY A 44 22.99 1.00 20.55
N TYR A 45 24.19 1.41 20.12
CA TYR A 45 24.74 1.05 18.79
C TYR A 45 26.24 0.77 18.84
N GLU A 46 26.74 0.13 19.89
CA GLU A 46 28.16 -0.24 19.89
C GLU A 46 28.39 -1.43 18.95
N HIS A 47 27.51 -2.45 18.97
CA HIS A 47 27.69 -3.66 18.14
C HIS A 47 26.46 -4.13 17.34
N GLY A 48 25.38 -3.36 17.28
CA GLY A 48 24.18 -3.71 16.50
C GLY A 48 22.86 -3.35 17.15
N GLY A 49 22.89 -2.89 18.40
CA GLY A 49 21.70 -2.43 19.11
C GLY A 49 20.78 -3.58 19.49
N SER A 50 21.39 -4.69 19.89
CA SER A 50 20.67 -5.83 20.45
C SER A 50 20.60 -5.71 21.96
N PHE A 51 19.43 -5.98 22.57
CA PHE A 51 19.34 -6.08 24.02
C PHE A 51 20.20 -7.24 24.57
N TYR A 52 20.62 -8.20 23.75
CA TYR A 52 21.58 -9.26 24.12
C TYR A 52 22.97 -8.73 24.44
N GLU A 53 23.29 -7.50 24.01
CA GLU A 53 24.55 -6.83 24.38
C GLU A 53 24.58 -6.47 25.87
N GLU A 54 23.41 -6.40 26.51
CA GLU A 54 23.31 -6.07 27.93
C GLU A 54 23.35 -7.31 28.82
N VAL A 55 24.27 -7.32 29.78
CA VAL A 55 24.35 -8.39 30.79
C VAL A 55 23.07 -8.38 31.63
N ALA A 56 22.51 -9.58 31.83
CA ALA A 56 21.25 -9.79 32.53
C ALA A 56 20.10 -8.96 31.96
N TRP A 57 20.05 -8.77 30.63
CA TRP A 57 18.97 -8.06 29.94
C TRP A 57 17.57 -8.55 30.34
N TRP A 58 17.41 -9.84 30.67
CA TRP A 58 16.12 -10.44 31.04
C TRP A 58 15.56 -9.96 32.37
N SER A 59 16.38 -9.36 33.24
CA SER A 59 15.94 -8.78 34.52
C SER A 59 15.74 -7.26 34.47
N LYS A 60 16.00 -6.64 33.31
CA LYS A 60 15.95 -5.18 33.12
C LYS A 60 14.75 -4.80 32.25
N PRO A 61 14.24 -3.56 32.38
CA PRO A 61 13.19 -3.08 31.49
C PRO A 61 13.71 -3.01 30.05
N HIS A 62 12.97 -3.59 29.11
CA HIS A 62 13.31 -3.49 27.69
C HIS A 62 12.96 -2.09 27.16
N GLU A 63 13.97 -1.28 26.87
CA GLU A 63 13.79 0.09 26.38
C GLU A 63 13.72 0.15 24.85
N VAL A 64 12.59 0.59 24.32
CA VAL A 64 12.39 0.78 22.88
C VAL A 64 12.01 2.23 22.53
N SER A 65 12.35 2.66 21.31
CA SER A 65 12.00 3.95 20.75
C SER A 65 10.96 3.80 19.63
N HIS A 66 9.69 4.02 19.98
CA HIS A 66 8.59 4.04 19.01
C HIS A 66 8.71 5.18 17.99
N VAL A 67 9.30 6.31 18.39
CA VAL A 67 9.53 7.44 17.48
C VAL A 67 10.47 7.01 16.35
N ARG A 68 11.56 6.30 16.67
CA ARG A 68 12.51 5.84 15.66
C ARG A 68 11.91 4.77 14.75
N GLU A 69 11.11 3.88 15.31
CA GLU A 69 10.33 2.91 14.54
C GLU A 69 9.44 3.60 13.49
N ILE A 70 8.65 4.58 13.91
CA ILE A 70 7.77 5.36 13.02
C ILE A 70 8.59 6.11 11.97
N LEU A 71 9.68 6.77 12.34
CA LEU A 71 10.52 7.51 11.41
C LEU A 71 11.17 6.61 10.35
N GLU A 72 11.70 5.44 10.73
CA GLU A 72 12.25 4.50 9.76
C GLU A 72 11.15 3.88 8.88
N MET A 73 9.95 3.65 9.43
CA MET A 73 8.80 3.18 8.65
C MET A 73 8.41 4.22 7.59
N LEU A 74 8.29 5.48 7.99
CA LEU A 74 7.95 6.58 7.09
C LEU A 74 9.01 6.74 5.99
N LYS A 75 10.30 6.62 6.30
CA LYS A 75 11.36 6.64 5.27
C LYS A 75 11.20 5.50 4.26
N GLU A 76 10.83 4.31 4.73
CA GLU A 76 10.65 3.13 3.89
C GLU A 76 9.36 3.18 3.07
N ILE A 77 8.30 3.82 3.56
CA ILE A 77 7.06 4.04 2.80
C ILE A 77 7.26 5.17 1.80
N LEU A 78 7.69 6.35 2.26
CA LEU A 78 7.78 7.54 1.43
C LEU A 78 8.89 7.44 0.40
N PHE A 79 10.08 6.99 0.78
CA PHE A 79 11.26 7.02 -0.10
C PHE A 79 11.71 5.65 -0.60
N ILE A 80 11.07 4.55 -0.19
CA ILE A 80 11.52 3.18 -0.54
C ILE A 80 13.02 3.01 -0.23
N LYS A 81 13.41 3.48 0.97
CA LYS A 81 14.80 3.64 1.42
C LYS A 81 15.66 2.42 1.14
N LYS A 82 15.17 1.21 1.43
CA LYS A 82 15.95 -0.02 1.20
C LYS A 82 16.27 -0.30 -0.26
N LEU A 83 15.36 0.04 -1.18
CA LEU A 83 15.63 -0.08 -2.61
C LEU A 83 16.68 0.97 -3.04
N PHE A 84 16.61 2.17 -2.46
CA PHE A 84 17.63 3.20 -2.69
C PHE A 84 19.00 2.76 -2.17
N GLU A 85 19.10 2.14 -1.00
CA GLU A 85 20.39 1.75 -0.43
C GLU A 85 21.00 0.54 -1.15
N ASN A 86 20.20 -0.48 -1.44
CA ASN A 86 20.71 -1.76 -1.94
C ASN A 86 20.69 -1.88 -3.47
N GLN A 87 19.86 -1.08 -4.14
CA GLN A 87 19.49 -1.29 -5.55
C GLN A 87 19.18 0.03 -6.28
N ARG A 88 20.06 1.04 -6.11
CA ARG A 88 19.93 2.41 -6.68
C ARG A 88 19.44 2.48 -8.13
N PRO A 89 19.97 1.68 -9.09
CA PRO A 89 19.52 1.78 -10.49
C PRO A 89 18.04 1.43 -10.69
N PHE A 90 17.44 0.63 -9.80
CA PHE A 90 16.02 0.29 -9.85
C PHE A 90 15.15 1.33 -9.14
N TRP A 91 15.75 2.13 -8.25
CA TRP A 91 15.04 3.08 -7.42
C TRP A 91 14.36 4.19 -8.23
N TRP A 92 15.06 4.85 -9.16
CA TRP A 92 14.52 6.02 -9.87
C TRP A 92 13.17 5.75 -10.57
N ILE A 93 13.06 4.63 -11.28
CA ILE A 93 11.84 4.28 -12.01
C ILE A 93 10.74 3.79 -11.05
N SER A 94 11.11 2.98 -10.06
CA SER A 94 10.17 2.50 -9.04
C SER A 94 9.61 3.67 -8.22
N TYR A 95 10.47 4.59 -7.80
CA TYR A 95 10.12 5.76 -7.03
C TYR A 95 9.27 6.73 -7.84
N ALA A 96 9.55 6.94 -9.13
CA ALA A 96 8.68 7.73 -10.00
C ALA A 96 7.24 7.20 -9.99
N LEU A 97 7.04 5.89 -10.12
CA LEU A 97 5.71 5.29 -10.02
C LEU A 97 5.05 5.57 -8.65
N HIS A 98 5.75 5.28 -7.55
CA HIS A 98 5.17 5.42 -6.21
C HIS A 98 4.89 6.88 -5.84
N LEU A 99 5.82 7.78 -6.15
CA LEU A 99 5.64 9.22 -5.97
C LEU A 99 4.45 9.72 -6.78
N GLY A 100 4.30 9.26 -8.03
CA GLY A 100 3.11 9.53 -8.83
C GLY A 100 1.82 9.06 -8.15
N ILE A 101 1.79 7.85 -7.59
CA ILE A 101 0.63 7.32 -6.86
C ILE A 101 0.32 8.19 -5.64
N TYR A 102 1.33 8.63 -4.88
CA TYR A 102 1.15 9.54 -3.75
C TYR A 102 0.56 10.87 -4.19
N PHE A 103 1.01 11.42 -5.31
CA PHE A 103 0.43 12.64 -5.88
C PHE A 103 -1.02 12.45 -6.36
N ILE A 104 -1.36 11.33 -7.00
CA ILE A 104 -2.75 11.03 -7.39
C ILE A 104 -3.66 10.83 -6.17
N MET A 105 -3.14 10.21 -5.10
CA MET A 105 -3.87 10.07 -3.84
C MET A 105 -4.12 11.45 -3.20
N ALA A 106 -3.09 12.30 -3.12
CA ALA A 106 -3.21 13.66 -2.63
C ALA A 106 -4.19 14.49 -3.50
N TRP A 107 -4.10 14.37 -4.82
CA TRP A 107 -5.02 15.01 -5.77
C TRP A 107 -6.47 14.60 -5.51
N THR A 108 -6.74 13.31 -5.37
CA THR A 108 -8.09 12.79 -5.09
C THR A 108 -8.63 13.34 -3.77
N ILE A 109 -7.81 13.39 -2.72
CA ILE A 109 -8.17 13.98 -1.42
C ILE A 109 -8.49 15.47 -1.58
N LEU A 110 -7.68 16.23 -2.32
CA LEU A 110 -7.90 17.64 -2.59
C LEU A 110 -9.18 17.91 -3.40
N LEU A 111 -9.54 17.02 -4.34
CA LEU A 111 -10.81 17.10 -5.06
C LEU A 111 -12.00 16.90 -4.12
N VAL A 112 -11.91 15.92 -3.20
CA VAL A 112 -12.97 15.67 -2.19
C VAL A 112 -13.10 16.87 -1.25
N ILE A 113 -12.00 17.40 -0.72
CA ILE A 113 -12.02 18.60 0.13
C ILE A 113 -12.57 19.81 -0.65
N GLY A 114 -12.17 19.98 -1.90
CA GLY A 114 -12.66 21.05 -2.77
C GLY A 114 -14.15 20.96 -3.05
N ALA A 115 -14.67 19.75 -3.26
CA ALA A 115 -16.10 19.51 -3.40
C ALA A 115 -16.86 19.85 -2.11
N VAL A 116 -16.33 19.48 -0.93
CA VAL A 116 -16.92 19.88 0.36
C VAL A 116 -16.96 21.41 0.50
N PHE A 117 -15.91 22.13 0.09
CA PHE A 117 -15.93 23.60 0.07
C PHE A 117 -17.02 24.16 -0.86
N ALA A 118 -17.15 23.61 -2.07
CA ALA A 118 -18.18 24.03 -3.02
C ALA A 118 -19.60 23.83 -2.46
N LEU A 119 -19.85 22.73 -1.73
CA LEU A 119 -21.13 22.47 -1.06
C LEU A 119 -21.44 23.45 0.07
N ASN A 120 -20.42 24.06 0.67
CA ASN A 120 -20.57 25.11 1.68
C ASN A 120 -20.59 26.53 1.05
N GLY A 121 -20.77 26.65 -0.26
CA GLY A 121 -20.82 27.93 -0.98
C GLY A 121 -19.46 28.61 -1.16
N ILE A 122 -18.35 27.91 -0.88
CA ILE A 122 -16.99 28.43 -1.06
C ILE A 122 -16.48 27.99 -2.44
N MET A 123 -16.32 28.95 -3.34
CA MET A 123 -15.84 28.70 -4.70
C MET A 123 -14.36 28.32 -4.71
N VAL A 124 -14.02 27.14 -5.26
CA VAL A 124 -12.64 26.69 -5.44
C VAL A 124 -12.17 27.05 -6.84
N ALA A 125 -11.69 28.28 -6.99
CA ALA A 125 -11.21 28.83 -8.25
C ALA A 125 -10.02 29.79 -8.02
N ALA A 126 -9.32 30.14 -9.10
CA ALA A 126 -8.24 31.13 -9.05
C ALA A 126 -8.70 32.52 -8.56
N SER A 127 -9.99 32.84 -8.72
CA SER A 127 -10.61 34.08 -8.25
C SER A 127 -11.16 34.01 -6.82
N SER A 128 -10.92 32.91 -6.09
CA SER A 128 -11.41 32.76 -4.73
C SER A 128 -10.77 33.77 -3.78
N SER A 129 -11.59 34.49 -3.01
CA SER A 129 -11.14 35.35 -1.91
C SER A 129 -10.67 34.55 -0.69
N ASN A 130 -11.06 33.27 -0.58
CA ASN A 130 -10.64 32.39 0.50
C ASN A 130 -9.28 31.75 0.19
N ILE A 131 -8.29 32.00 1.06
CA ILE A 131 -6.90 31.53 0.92
C ILE A 131 -6.83 29.99 0.87
N LEU A 132 -7.61 29.28 1.68
CA LEU A 132 -7.59 27.81 1.70
C LEU A 132 -8.13 27.24 0.38
N ALA A 133 -9.22 27.80 -0.14
CA ALA A 133 -9.77 27.40 -1.43
C ALA A 133 -8.79 27.68 -2.59
N LEU A 134 -8.06 28.79 -2.51
CA LEU A 134 -6.99 29.12 -3.48
C LEU A 134 -5.84 28.09 -3.42
N LEU A 135 -5.38 27.74 -2.22
CA LEU A 135 -4.34 26.72 -2.03
C LEU A 135 -4.80 25.36 -2.55
N ILE A 136 -6.04 24.95 -2.26
CA ILE A 136 -6.61 23.69 -2.77
C ILE A 136 -6.66 23.70 -4.29
N TYR A 137 -7.08 24.80 -4.89
CA TYR A 137 -7.12 24.96 -6.35
C TYR A 137 -5.74 24.73 -6.97
N TYR A 138 -4.71 25.47 -6.54
CA TYR A 138 -3.36 25.34 -7.12
C TYR A 138 -2.69 24.01 -6.77
N PHE A 139 -2.82 23.52 -5.54
CA PHE A 139 -2.24 22.23 -5.17
C PHE A 139 -2.89 21.06 -5.91
N SER A 140 -4.20 21.09 -6.16
CA SER A 140 -4.84 20.04 -6.98
C SER A 140 -4.36 20.09 -8.43
N ILE A 141 -4.09 21.26 -9.00
CA ILE A 141 -3.45 21.35 -10.33
C ILE A 141 -2.06 20.70 -10.31
N LEU A 142 -1.22 21.13 -9.36
CA LEU A 142 0.16 20.65 -9.23
C LEU A 142 0.21 19.12 -9.03
N THR A 143 -0.53 18.62 -8.04
CA THR A 143 -0.56 17.20 -7.68
C THR A 143 -1.19 16.34 -8.79
N GLY A 144 -2.23 16.83 -9.48
CA GLY A 144 -2.86 16.12 -10.59
C GLY A 144 -1.93 15.97 -11.79
N ILE A 145 -1.29 17.07 -12.23
CA ILE A 145 -0.38 17.05 -13.39
C ILE A 145 0.86 16.18 -13.09
N ILE A 146 1.53 16.43 -11.97
CA ILE A 146 2.74 15.69 -11.59
C ILE A 146 2.39 14.21 -11.34
N GLY A 147 1.27 13.95 -10.66
CA GLY A 147 0.80 12.59 -10.39
C GLY A 147 0.55 11.80 -11.67
N LEU A 148 -0.24 12.34 -12.59
CA LEU A 148 -0.55 11.67 -13.86
C LEU A 148 0.71 11.43 -14.69
N ALA A 149 1.61 12.42 -14.77
CA ALA A 149 2.87 12.29 -15.49
C ALA A 149 3.77 11.20 -14.90
N LEU A 150 4.00 11.23 -13.58
CA LEU A 150 4.89 10.29 -12.90
C LEU A 150 4.34 8.86 -12.87
N VAL A 151 3.03 8.66 -12.65
CA VAL A 151 2.43 7.32 -12.71
C VAL A 151 2.56 6.74 -14.12
N THR A 152 2.28 7.54 -15.15
CA THR A 152 2.36 7.09 -16.55
C THR A 152 3.80 6.72 -16.92
N LEU A 153 4.75 7.61 -16.64
CA LEU A 153 6.18 7.36 -16.91
C LEU A 153 6.70 6.17 -16.09
N GLY A 154 6.39 6.11 -14.80
CA GLY A 154 6.86 5.05 -13.90
C GLY A 154 6.30 3.68 -14.26
N SER A 155 4.99 3.57 -14.50
CA SER A 155 4.35 2.30 -14.89
C SER A 155 4.81 1.83 -16.27
N GLY A 156 4.89 2.73 -17.26
CA GLY A 156 5.39 2.43 -18.60
C GLY A 156 6.86 2.01 -18.59
N ALA A 157 7.74 2.77 -17.93
CA ALA A 157 9.16 2.44 -17.88
C ALA A 157 9.44 1.14 -17.09
N LEU A 158 8.71 0.87 -16.00
CA LEU A 158 8.82 -0.43 -15.30
C LEU A 158 8.35 -1.59 -16.17
N PHE A 159 7.26 -1.40 -16.92
CA PHE A 159 6.76 -2.41 -17.84
C PHE A 159 7.79 -2.74 -18.92
N LEU A 160 8.33 -1.72 -19.61
CA LEU A 160 9.36 -1.89 -20.62
C LEU A 160 10.62 -2.54 -20.02
N ARG A 161 11.07 -2.08 -18.85
CA ARG A 161 12.25 -2.67 -18.20
C ARG A 161 12.06 -4.15 -17.87
N ARG A 162 10.87 -4.56 -17.40
CA ARG A 162 10.56 -5.99 -17.16
C ARG A 162 10.45 -6.81 -18.44
N MET A 163 10.16 -6.19 -19.58
CA MET A 163 10.14 -6.89 -20.86
C MET A 163 11.55 -7.12 -21.43
N PHE A 164 12.44 -6.13 -21.28
CA PHE A 164 13.74 -6.12 -21.95
C PHE A 164 14.92 -6.54 -21.07
N ASP A 165 14.79 -6.46 -19.74
CA ASP A 165 15.83 -6.93 -18.82
C ASP A 165 15.76 -8.45 -18.65
N ASN A 166 16.78 -9.16 -19.16
CA ASN A 166 16.87 -10.63 -19.13
C ASN A 166 16.87 -11.22 -17.71
N THR A 167 17.29 -10.46 -16.71
CA THR A 167 17.27 -10.89 -15.31
C THR A 167 15.87 -10.72 -14.76
N LEU A 168 15.26 -9.54 -14.88
CA LEU A 168 13.92 -9.29 -14.35
C LEU A 168 12.84 -10.13 -15.02
N LYS A 169 12.97 -10.38 -16.33
CA LYS A 169 12.02 -11.19 -17.10
C LYS A 169 11.88 -12.60 -16.52
N LYS A 170 12.96 -13.21 -16.02
CA LYS A 170 12.94 -14.55 -15.39
C LYS A 170 12.13 -14.60 -14.10
N TYR A 171 12.04 -13.48 -13.38
CA TYR A 171 11.35 -13.37 -12.10
C TYR A 171 10.00 -12.65 -12.19
N THR A 172 9.56 -12.25 -13.40
CA THR A 172 8.32 -11.52 -13.59
C THR A 172 7.21 -12.50 -13.98
N THR A 173 6.17 -12.60 -13.14
CA THR A 173 5.00 -13.43 -13.47
C THR A 173 4.01 -12.66 -14.35
N PRO A 174 3.08 -13.33 -15.06
CA PRO A 174 2.06 -12.66 -15.88
C PRO A 174 1.22 -11.62 -15.11
N GLN A 175 0.99 -11.89 -13.82
CA GLN A 175 0.28 -10.96 -12.93
C GLN A 175 1.02 -9.61 -12.80
N GLU A 176 2.36 -9.60 -12.83
CA GLU A 176 3.14 -8.38 -12.66
C GLU A 176 3.08 -7.48 -13.90
N TYR A 177 3.01 -8.09 -15.09
CA TYR A 177 2.74 -7.35 -16.33
C TYR A 177 1.33 -6.78 -16.32
N PHE A 178 0.33 -7.57 -15.92
CA PHE A 178 -1.05 -7.11 -15.83
C PHE A 178 -1.20 -5.94 -14.84
N ASN A 179 -0.59 -6.02 -13.66
CA ASN A 179 -0.61 -4.95 -12.67
C ASN A 179 -0.11 -3.62 -13.25
N LEU A 180 1.04 -3.64 -13.94
CA LEU A 180 1.63 -2.45 -14.53
C LEU A 180 0.81 -1.89 -15.69
N LEU A 181 0.27 -2.76 -16.55
CA LEU A 181 -0.60 -2.36 -17.65
C LEU A 181 -1.92 -1.76 -17.15
N LEU A 182 -2.49 -2.29 -16.07
CA LEU A 182 -3.73 -1.77 -15.48
C LEU A 182 -3.51 -0.36 -14.91
N ILE A 183 -2.41 -0.14 -14.19
CA ILE A 183 -2.02 1.19 -13.69
C ILE A 183 -1.77 2.15 -14.85
N LEU A 184 -1.03 1.70 -15.87
CA LEU A 184 -0.74 2.50 -17.06
C LEU A 184 -2.03 2.88 -17.80
N ALA A 185 -2.96 1.94 -17.98
CA ALA A 185 -4.25 2.19 -18.62
C ALA A 185 -5.09 3.21 -17.82
N ALA A 186 -5.13 3.09 -16.49
CA ALA A 186 -5.81 4.05 -15.64
C ALA A 186 -5.19 5.46 -15.76
N ALA A 187 -3.86 5.55 -15.79
CA ALA A 187 -3.15 6.82 -15.89
C ALA A 187 -3.31 7.47 -17.28
N VAL A 188 -3.14 6.70 -18.36
CA VAL A 188 -3.32 7.17 -19.74
C VAL A 188 -4.76 7.61 -19.98
N THR A 189 -5.75 6.82 -19.59
CA THR A 189 -7.15 7.25 -19.71
C THR A 189 -7.46 8.48 -18.84
N GLY A 190 -6.83 8.60 -17.67
CA GLY A 190 -6.90 9.80 -16.84
C GLY A 190 -6.34 11.04 -17.55
N ILE A 191 -5.18 10.95 -18.20
CA ILE A 191 -4.61 12.04 -19.01
C ILE A 191 -5.57 12.40 -20.15
N LEU A 192 -6.14 11.42 -20.85
CA LEU A 192 -7.04 11.68 -21.97
C LEU A 192 -8.35 12.36 -21.53
N VAL A 193 -8.89 11.98 -20.37
CA VAL A 193 -10.12 12.59 -19.82
C VAL A 193 -9.86 13.98 -19.26
N TRP A 194 -8.85 14.11 -18.40
CA TRP A 194 -8.63 15.29 -17.59
C TRP A 194 -7.65 16.29 -18.22
N GLY A 195 -6.88 15.89 -19.22
CA GLY A 195 -5.82 16.71 -19.83
C GLY A 195 -6.31 17.81 -20.77
N SER A 196 -7.60 17.81 -21.13
CA SER A 196 -8.22 18.90 -21.91
C SER A 196 -8.39 20.19 -21.10
N ASP A 197 -8.54 20.07 -19.77
CA ASP A 197 -8.63 21.18 -18.84
C ASP A 197 -7.69 20.94 -17.63
N LEU A 198 -6.55 21.64 -17.64
CA LEU A 198 -5.56 21.55 -16.58
C LEU A 198 -5.99 22.18 -15.25
N SER A 199 -7.10 22.92 -15.22
CA SER A 199 -7.72 23.36 -13.95
C SER A 199 -8.53 22.25 -13.27
N PHE A 200 -8.74 21.13 -13.99
CA PHE A 200 -9.47 19.95 -13.55
C PHE A 200 -10.92 20.23 -13.15
N GLN A 201 -11.60 21.21 -13.76
CA GLN A 201 -13.00 21.51 -13.42
C GLN A 201 -13.92 20.31 -13.64
N PRO A 202 -13.85 19.57 -14.77
CA PRO A 202 -14.68 18.37 -14.94
C PRO A 202 -14.46 17.32 -13.86
N ALA A 203 -13.22 17.16 -13.37
CA ALA A 203 -12.91 16.22 -12.29
C ALA A 203 -13.52 16.67 -10.96
N ARG A 204 -13.51 17.99 -10.67
CA ARG A 204 -14.16 18.57 -9.48
C ARG A 204 -15.67 18.38 -9.53
N GLU A 205 -16.31 18.62 -10.67
CA GLU A 205 -17.75 18.42 -10.87
C GLU A 205 -18.15 16.96 -10.69
N VAL A 206 -17.42 16.02 -11.29
CA VAL A 206 -17.66 14.58 -11.11
C VAL A 206 -17.51 14.19 -9.63
N THR A 207 -16.50 14.71 -8.94
CA THR A 207 -16.28 14.45 -7.51
C THR A 207 -17.40 15.03 -6.66
N ALA A 208 -17.85 16.27 -6.93
CA ALA A 208 -18.96 16.88 -6.23
C ALA A 208 -20.24 16.07 -6.41
N ASN A 209 -20.54 15.65 -7.65
CA ASN A 209 -21.69 14.81 -7.95
C ASN A 209 -21.66 13.45 -7.23
N LEU A 210 -20.48 12.83 -7.13
CA LEU A 210 -20.32 11.58 -6.38
C LEU A 210 -20.58 11.78 -4.87
N ILE A 211 -20.19 12.90 -4.29
CA ILE A 211 -20.42 13.20 -2.86
C ILE A 211 -21.89 13.54 -2.60
N THR A 212 -22.56 14.24 -3.52
CA THR A 212 -23.99 14.59 -3.40
C THR A 212 -24.94 13.50 -3.85
N PHE A 213 -24.44 12.32 -4.23
CA PHE A 213 -25.23 11.23 -4.78
C PHE A 213 -26.05 11.62 -6.01
N THR A 214 -25.57 12.59 -6.80
CA THR A 214 -26.18 13.03 -8.04
C THR A 214 -25.54 12.33 -9.23
N PRO A 215 -26.32 11.89 -10.22
CA PRO A 215 -25.75 11.37 -11.47
C PRO A 215 -24.97 12.47 -12.20
N PHE A 216 -23.78 12.13 -12.70
CA PHE A 216 -23.03 12.99 -13.64
C PHE A 216 -23.17 12.44 -15.06
N ALA A 217 -23.17 13.35 -16.05
CA ALA A 217 -23.10 12.99 -17.45
C ALA A 217 -21.67 12.55 -17.81
N ALA A 218 -21.54 11.48 -18.60
CA ALA A 218 -20.25 10.95 -19.01
C ALA A 218 -20.25 10.63 -20.50
N GLY A 219 -19.27 11.15 -21.24
CA GLY A 219 -18.97 10.68 -22.58
C GLY A 219 -18.36 9.27 -22.57
N GLY A 220 -18.11 8.70 -23.75
CA GLY A 220 -17.53 7.36 -23.89
C GLY A 220 -16.17 7.21 -23.18
N LEU A 221 -15.31 8.22 -23.28
CA LEU A 221 -13.98 8.20 -22.67
C LEU A 221 -14.02 8.27 -21.14
N VAL A 222 -14.87 9.14 -20.57
CA VAL A 222 -15.08 9.23 -19.11
C VAL A 222 -15.63 7.90 -18.58
N THR A 223 -16.59 7.32 -19.30
CA THR A 223 -17.17 6.01 -18.98
C THR A 223 -16.09 4.92 -18.92
N LEU A 224 -15.23 4.84 -19.93
CA LEU A 224 -14.13 3.90 -19.98
C LEU A 224 -13.16 4.10 -18.81
N HIS A 225 -12.78 5.35 -18.53
CA HIS A 225 -11.88 5.67 -17.42
C HIS A 225 -12.45 5.24 -16.06
N VAL A 226 -13.71 5.57 -15.78
CA VAL A 226 -14.39 5.17 -14.53
C VAL A 226 -14.44 3.65 -14.38
N ILE A 227 -14.70 2.91 -15.46
CA ILE A 227 -14.70 1.44 -15.44
C ILE A 227 -13.29 0.90 -15.14
N ILE A 228 -12.26 1.40 -15.84
CA ILE A 228 -10.86 0.96 -15.62
C ILE A 228 -10.42 1.23 -14.18
N VAL A 229 -10.69 2.43 -13.67
CA VAL A 229 -10.37 2.81 -12.28
C VAL A 229 -11.16 1.93 -11.30
N GLY A 230 -12.44 1.67 -11.56
CA GLY A 230 -13.26 0.79 -10.72
C GLY A 230 -12.71 -0.64 -10.66
N VAL A 231 -12.37 -1.22 -11.81
CA VAL A 231 -11.69 -2.53 -11.90
C VAL A 231 -10.37 -2.51 -11.13
N MET A 232 -9.56 -1.47 -11.32
CA MET A 232 -8.28 -1.31 -10.61
C MET A 232 -8.47 -1.26 -9.09
N LEU A 233 -9.43 -0.48 -8.59
CA LEU A 233 -9.72 -0.38 -7.16
C LEU A 233 -10.16 -1.73 -6.57
N ILE A 234 -11.02 -2.48 -7.24
CA ILE A 234 -11.44 -3.81 -6.77
C ILE A 234 -10.26 -4.80 -6.82
N TYR A 235 -9.40 -4.67 -7.84
CA TYR A 235 -8.30 -5.61 -8.09
C TYR A 235 -7.08 -5.39 -7.18
N ILE A 236 -6.77 -4.16 -6.78
CA ILE A 236 -5.65 -3.84 -5.89
C ILE A 236 -5.64 -4.71 -4.62
N PRO A 237 -6.70 -4.77 -3.80
CA PRO A 237 -6.66 -5.48 -2.54
C PRO A 237 -6.69 -7.00 -2.72
N ILE A 238 -7.13 -7.56 -3.85
CA ILE A 238 -7.10 -9.02 -4.08
C ILE A 238 -5.78 -9.51 -4.69
N SER A 239 -4.99 -8.63 -5.30
CA SER A 239 -3.76 -8.96 -6.01
C SER A 239 -2.49 -8.76 -5.16
N LYS A 240 -1.31 -8.96 -5.78
CA LYS A 240 0.00 -8.60 -5.21
C LYS A 240 0.17 -7.08 -5.00
N MET A 241 -0.71 -6.25 -5.58
CA MET A 241 -0.71 -4.81 -5.30
C MET A 241 -1.19 -4.47 -3.88
N SER A 242 -1.77 -5.44 -3.15
CA SER A 242 -2.13 -5.28 -1.73
C SER A 242 -0.93 -5.22 -0.78
N HIS A 243 0.29 -5.08 -1.30
CA HIS A 243 1.52 -5.01 -0.51
C HIS A 243 1.58 -3.75 0.37
N TYR A 244 0.76 -2.72 0.17
CA TYR A 244 0.67 -1.61 1.12
C TYR A 244 0.14 -2.06 2.49
N VAL A 245 -0.83 -2.99 2.54
CA VAL A 245 -1.25 -3.65 3.79
C VAL A 245 -0.21 -4.69 4.19
N GLY A 246 0.19 -5.53 3.24
CA GLY A 246 1.10 -6.63 3.50
C GLY A 246 2.43 -6.17 4.12
N LYS A 247 3.04 -5.10 3.59
CA LYS A 247 4.33 -4.56 4.04
C LYS A 247 4.30 -4.17 5.51
N TYR A 248 3.20 -3.60 6.02
CA TYR A 248 3.07 -3.34 7.45
C TYR A 248 3.22 -4.62 8.27
N PHE A 249 2.42 -5.65 7.99
CA PHE A 249 2.45 -6.87 8.77
C PHE A 249 3.70 -7.71 8.49
N THR A 250 4.03 -7.99 7.24
CA THR A 250 5.11 -8.93 6.89
C THR A 250 6.50 -8.30 6.92
N PHE A 251 6.61 -6.98 6.84
CA PHE A 251 7.90 -6.30 6.90
C PHE A 251 8.07 -5.56 8.21
N HIS A 252 7.17 -4.65 8.58
CA HIS A 252 7.35 -3.87 9.80
C HIS A 252 7.13 -4.72 11.05
N THR A 253 5.99 -5.41 11.16
CA THR A 253 5.76 -6.22 12.38
C THR A 253 6.69 -7.41 12.44
N VAL A 254 6.96 -8.11 11.33
CA VAL A 254 7.90 -9.24 11.37
C VAL A 254 9.34 -8.78 11.58
N LEU A 255 9.90 -7.97 10.67
CA LEU A 255 11.33 -7.66 10.68
C LEU A 255 11.76 -6.90 11.94
N TRP A 256 10.85 -6.12 12.54
CA TRP A 256 11.15 -5.28 13.69
C TRP A 256 10.49 -5.73 15.00
N ASP A 257 9.77 -6.85 15.03
CA ASP A 257 9.41 -7.46 16.31
C ASP A 257 10.67 -7.98 16.99
N ASN A 258 10.84 -7.56 18.22
CA ASN A 258 11.97 -7.91 19.07
C ASN A 258 11.51 -8.10 20.52
N SER A 259 10.24 -8.47 20.70
CA SER A 259 9.64 -8.67 22.01
C SER A 259 10.21 -9.95 22.64
N PRO A 260 10.88 -9.88 23.80
CA PRO A 260 11.48 -11.07 24.40
C PRO A 260 10.42 -12.02 24.97
N ASN A 261 10.71 -13.32 24.91
CA ASN A 261 9.86 -14.34 25.52
C ASN A 261 10.18 -14.50 27.03
N LEU A 262 9.71 -13.56 27.84
CA LEU A 262 9.84 -13.61 29.30
C LEU A 262 8.62 -14.28 29.95
N ARG A 263 8.77 -14.77 31.18
CA ARG A 263 7.67 -15.37 31.96
C ARG A 263 6.54 -14.35 32.16
N GLY A 264 5.31 -14.75 31.82
CA GLY A 264 4.12 -13.89 31.90
C GLY A 264 3.94 -12.92 30.72
N SER A 265 4.89 -12.87 29.78
CA SER A 265 4.82 -11.98 28.61
C SER A 265 3.72 -12.39 27.63
N ALA A 266 3.32 -11.45 26.78
CA ALA A 266 2.39 -11.73 25.68
C ALA A 266 2.94 -12.77 24.68
N VAL A 267 4.27 -12.83 24.52
CA VAL A 267 4.93 -13.82 23.67
C VAL A 267 4.78 -15.22 24.27
N GLU A 268 5.01 -15.37 25.59
CA GLU A 268 4.83 -16.65 26.29
C GLU A 268 3.40 -17.16 26.14
N GLN A 269 2.40 -16.28 26.30
CA GLN A 269 0.99 -16.63 26.13
C GLN A 269 0.67 -17.08 24.69
N LYS A 270 1.21 -16.40 23.67
CA LYS A 270 1.06 -16.79 22.26
C LYS A 270 1.69 -18.16 22.00
N VAL A 271 2.87 -18.43 22.55
CA VAL A 271 3.56 -19.73 22.43
C VAL A 271 2.74 -20.84 23.13
N LYS A 272 2.28 -20.62 24.37
CA LYS A 272 1.41 -21.56 25.10
C LYS A 272 0.11 -21.85 24.33
N LYS A 273 -0.49 -20.83 23.71
CA LYS A 273 -1.66 -21.05 22.84
C LYS A 273 -1.29 -21.88 21.62
N ALA A 274 -0.16 -21.61 20.99
CA ALA A 274 0.30 -22.35 19.82
C ALA A 274 0.61 -23.82 20.13
N THR A 275 1.10 -24.18 21.32
CA THR A 275 1.36 -25.58 21.69
C THR A 275 0.07 -26.41 21.86
N THR A 276 -1.08 -25.76 22.07
CA THR A 276 -2.38 -26.46 22.08
C THR A 276 -2.89 -26.82 20.68
N TYR A 277 -2.30 -26.25 19.63
CA TYR A 277 -2.71 -26.52 18.26
C TYR A 277 -2.45 -27.99 17.90
N ARG A 278 -3.52 -28.68 17.48
CA ARG A 278 -3.44 -30.03 16.92
C ARG A 278 -3.53 -29.91 15.40
N PRO A 279 -2.51 -30.36 14.64
CA PRO A 279 -2.57 -30.37 13.19
C PRO A 279 -3.81 -31.15 12.72
N THR A 280 -4.64 -30.53 11.89
CA THR A 280 -5.81 -31.17 11.26
C THR A 280 -5.46 -31.87 9.95
N THR A 281 -4.25 -31.66 9.45
CA THR A 281 -3.74 -32.22 8.19
C THR A 281 -2.49 -33.05 8.45
N THR A 282 -2.41 -34.23 7.84
CA THR A 282 -1.21 -35.08 7.84
C THR A 282 -0.34 -34.78 6.63
N TRP A 283 0.99 -34.80 6.80
CA TRP A 283 1.93 -34.63 5.70
C TRP A 283 1.73 -35.75 4.67
N SER A 284 1.53 -35.41 3.39
CA SER A 284 1.22 -36.36 2.31
C SER A 284 2.41 -37.23 1.86
N ALA A 285 3.57 -37.08 2.48
CA ALA A 285 4.81 -37.69 2.05
C ALA A 285 4.86 -39.13 2.55
N PRO A 286 5.16 -40.12 1.67
CA PRO A 286 5.07 -41.53 2.02
C PRO A 286 5.94 -41.95 3.21
N HIS A 287 7.07 -41.27 3.44
CA HIS A 287 8.07 -41.61 4.46
C HIS A 287 7.70 -41.17 5.89
N ILE A 288 6.59 -40.43 6.08
CA ILE A 288 6.10 -39.99 7.40
C ILE A 288 4.82 -40.76 7.81
N LYS A 289 4.33 -41.69 6.98
CA LYS A 289 3.19 -42.54 7.36
C LYS A 289 3.56 -43.37 8.58
N ALA A 290 2.67 -43.39 9.58
CA ALA A 290 2.82 -44.26 10.74
C ALA A 290 2.95 -45.72 10.25
N PRO A 291 3.84 -46.52 10.85
CA PRO A 291 3.98 -47.93 10.47
C PRO A 291 2.63 -48.64 10.65
N ASN A 292 2.30 -49.55 9.73
CA ASN A 292 1.14 -50.40 9.87
C ASN A 292 1.26 -51.19 11.19
N ALA A 293 0.16 -51.32 11.92
CA ALA A 293 0.12 -52.18 13.10
C ALA A 293 0.57 -53.61 12.72
N PRO A 294 1.31 -54.31 13.60
CA PRO A 294 1.66 -55.71 13.36
C PRO A 294 0.39 -56.51 13.09
N LYS A 295 0.44 -57.39 12.09
CA LYS A 295 -0.64 -58.37 11.90
C LYS A 295 -0.58 -59.36 13.06
N GLU A 296 -1.71 -59.57 13.73
CA GLU A 296 -1.92 -60.64 14.72
C GLU A 296 -1.69 -62.03 14.09
#